data_AF-A0A291INF2-F1
#
_entry.id   AF-A0A291INF2-F1
#
_cell.length_a   1.000
_cell.length_b   1.000
_cell.length_c   1.000
_cell.angle_alpha   90.00
_cell.angle_beta   90.00
_cell.angle_gamma   90.00
#
_symmetry.space_group_name_H-M   'P 1'
#
loop_
_entity.id
_entity.type
_entity.pdbx_description
1 polymer ?
#
loop_
_entity_poly.entity_id
_entity_poly.type
_entity_poly.pdbx_seq_one_letter_code
_entity_poly.pdbx_strand_id
1 'polypeptide(L)'
;MKTTEIDLFDQAIDQLKRNTGFTIEINQFHRQYVDATGFIDTGANRIPIAIDIKKLVINSILPAIAHQFTRMAEHGLVVAHYINPLMAERLKEMGIWFIDTAGNAYINALPIYVYIKGNKPPEAQATKPTNRAFTPIGLKIVYALLCRPELVNAPYREIAQTATAALGTVALVFKDLIQLGYIVDMGGQGRRLKNRQKLLERWLIAYPEQLRPKLETGRYRAPDPNWWRIAPLHNLQAYWGGDVAADKLTHYLKPATITIYVMEEWASKLKVANRLRKDPSGDIEILNTFWDVEGEFNRTDVVHPILIYADLLASGDPRNLEVAQIIYEQELAEHFRED
;
A
#
# COMPACT_ATOMS: atom_id res chain seq x y z
N MET A 1 -18.84 -17.27 9.23
CA MET A 1 -18.69 -16.01 8.48
C MET A 1 -19.75 -15.02 8.90
N LYS A 2 -19.41 -13.74 8.90
CA LYS A 2 -20.36 -12.62 8.99
C LYS A 2 -21.07 -12.46 7.64
N THR A 3 -22.28 -11.88 7.61
CA THR A 3 -23.07 -11.69 6.38
C THR A 3 -22.26 -11.04 5.24
N THR A 4 -21.46 -10.01 5.55
CA THR A 4 -20.63 -9.34 4.55
C THR A 4 -19.50 -10.19 3.96
N GLU A 5 -19.04 -11.24 4.65
CA GLU A 5 -18.03 -12.16 4.13
C GLU A 5 -18.66 -13.18 3.18
N ILE A 6 -19.92 -13.57 3.44
CA ILE A 6 -20.71 -14.44 2.55
C ILE A 6 -20.96 -13.72 1.23
N ASP A 7 -21.43 -12.47 1.28
CA ASP A 7 -21.69 -11.66 0.08
C ASP A 7 -20.43 -11.47 -0.78
N LEU A 8 -19.27 -11.29 -0.13
CA LEU A 8 -17.98 -11.15 -0.82
C LEU A 8 -17.59 -12.44 -1.54
N PHE A 9 -17.73 -13.57 -0.83
CA PHE A 9 -17.37 -14.89 -1.34
C PHE A 9 -18.22 -15.26 -2.57
N ASP A 10 -19.52 -15.06 -2.48
CA ASP A 10 -20.46 -15.37 -3.57
C ASP A 10 -20.16 -14.53 -4.82
N GLN A 11 -19.87 -13.23 -4.66
CA GLN A 11 -19.49 -12.35 -5.76
C GLN A 11 -18.21 -12.80 -6.47
N ALA A 12 -17.19 -13.21 -5.72
CA ALA A 12 -15.92 -13.65 -6.29
C ALA A 12 -16.07 -14.97 -7.05
N ILE A 13 -16.88 -15.91 -6.53
CA ILE A 13 -17.17 -17.18 -7.21
C ILE A 13 -17.97 -16.95 -8.49
N ASP A 14 -18.95 -16.05 -8.47
CA ASP A 14 -19.72 -15.72 -9.67
C ASP A 14 -18.81 -15.19 -10.79
N GLN A 15 -17.82 -14.37 -10.46
CA GLN A 15 -16.83 -13.89 -11.43
C GLN A 15 -15.92 -15.00 -11.93
N LEU A 16 -15.42 -15.86 -11.02
CA LEU A 16 -14.64 -17.03 -11.41
C LEU A 16 -15.41 -17.91 -12.39
N LYS A 17 -16.68 -18.22 -12.07
CA LYS A 17 -17.57 -19.04 -12.91
C LYS A 17 -17.81 -18.41 -14.27
N ARG A 18 -18.05 -17.10 -14.34
CA ARG A 18 -18.24 -16.39 -15.63
C ARG A 18 -16.99 -16.44 -16.50
N ASN A 19 -15.81 -16.29 -15.90
CA ASN A 19 -14.55 -16.20 -16.64
C ASN A 19 -13.96 -17.57 -17.01
N THR A 20 -14.24 -18.62 -16.22
CA THR A 20 -13.56 -19.92 -16.35
C THR A 20 -14.51 -21.11 -16.43
N GLY A 21 -15.77 -20.95 -16.02
CA GLY A 21 -16.72 -22.05 -15.81
C GLY A 21 -16.55 -22.80 -14.48
N PHE A 22 -15.51 -22.51 -13.70
CA PHE A 22 -15.25 -23.22 -12.45
C PHE A 22 -16.22 -22.80 -11.35
N THR A 23 -16.56 -23.74 -10.47
CA THR A 23 -17.41 -23.49 -9.31
C THR A 23 -16.68 -23.88 -8.02
N ILE A 24 -17.07 -23.27 -6.90
CA ILE A 24 -16.52 -23.60 -5.59
C ILE A 24 -17.63 -24.12 -4.70
N GLU A 25 -17.41 -25.29 -4.08
CA GLU A 25 -18.29 -25.91 -3.11
C GLU A 25 -17.63 -25.87 -1.72
N ILE A 26 -18.30 -25.33 -0.71
CA ILE A 26 -17.82 -25.37 0.69
C ILE A 26 -18.32 -26.64 1.36
N ASN A 27 -17.41 -27.36 2.01
CA ASN A 27 -17.75 -28.56 2.79
C ASN A 27 -17.79 -28.30 4.28
N GLN A 28 -16.83 -27.54 4.82
CA GLN A 28 -16.70 -27.30 6.24
C GLN A 28 -16.23 -25.88 6.51
N PHE A 29 -16.86 -25.22 7.49
CA PHE A 29 -16.35 -23.97 8.03
C PHE A 29 -15.38 -24.27 9.16
N HIS A 30 -14.11 -23.93 8.98
CA HIS A 30 -13.12 -23.95 10.05
C HIS A 30 -13.03 -22.54 10.63
N ARG A 31 -12.75 -22.40 11.93
CA ARG A 31 -12.55 -21.08 12.57
C ARG A 31 -11.20 -20.91 13.22
N GLN A 32 -10.36 -21.94 13.18
CA GLN A 32 -9.10 -21.96 13.91
C GLN A 32 -7.89 -21.58 13.04
N TYR A 33 -7.92 -21.88 11.73
CA TYR A 33 -6.77 -21.68 10.84
C TYR A 33 -7.13 -21.01 9.50
N VAL A 34 -8.28 -21.34 8.93
CA VAL A 34 -8.85 -20.77 7.70
C VAL A 34 -10.36 -20.59 7.88
N ASP A 35 -11.02 -19.79 7.05
CA ASP A 35 -12.46 -19.51 7.16
C ASP A 35 -13.34 -20.69 6.70
N ALA A 36 -12.87 -21.43 5.69
CA ALA A 36 -13.56 -22.61 5.16
C ALA A 36 -12.61 -23.57 4.45
N THR A 37 -13.07 -24.80 4.25
CA THR A 37 -12.47 -25.77 3.33
C THR A 37 -13.52 -26.26 2.35
N GLY A 38 -13.08 -26.62 1.14
CA GLY A 38 -13.98 -26.94 0.05
C GLY A 38 -13.26 -27.49 -1.17
N PHE A 39 -13.93 -27.41 -2.31
CA PHE A 39 -13.41 -27.88 -3.58
C PHE A 39 -13.64 -26.86 -4.69
N ILE A 40 -12.64 -26.69 -5.56
CA ILE A 40 -12.85 -26.11 -6.89
C ILE A 40 -13.26 -27.26 -7.82
N ASP A 41 -14.46 -27.17 -8.38
CA ASP A 41 -14.95 -28.07 -9.43
C ASP A 41 -14.67 -27.44 -10.79
N THR A 42 -13.82 -28.09 -11.58
CA THR A 42 -13.47 -27.66 -12.94
C THR A 42 -14.23 -28.43 -14.03
N GLY A 43 -15.24 -29.22 -13.65
CA GLY A 43 -16.00 -30.14 -14.50
C GLY A 43 -15.28 -31.47 -14.77
N ALA A 44 -13.94 -31.47 -14.78
CA ALA A 44 -13.13 -32.68 -14.94
C ALA A 44 -12.55 -33.19 -13.61
N ASN A 45 -12.18 -32.28 -12.70
CA ASN A 45 -11.54 -32.60 -11.43
C ASN A 45 -12.16 -31.77 -10.30
N ARG A 46 -12.10 -32.32 -9.09
CA ARG A 46 -12.40 -31.61 -7.84
C ARG A 46 -11.10 -31.42 -7.06
N ILE A 47 -10.72 -30.17 -6.86
CA ILE A 47 -9.42 -29.81 -6.27
C ILE A 47 -9.65 -29.29 -4.85
N PRO A 48 -9.09 -29.94 -3.81
CA PRO A 48 -9.30 -29.51 -2.43
C PRO A 48 -8.62 -28.18 -2.15
N ILE A 49 -9.36 -27.28 -1.49
CA ILE A 49 -8.89 -25.94 -1.14
C ILE A 49 -9.19 -25.57 0.31
N ALA A 50 -8.29 -24.78 0.88
CA ALA A 50 -8.47 -24.08 2.13
C ALA A 50 -8.67 -22.58 1.83
N ILE A 51 -9.73 -21.99 2.35
CA ILE A 51 -10.24 -20.67 1.94
C ILE A 51 -10.05 -19.69 3.07
N ASP A 52 -9.39 -18.56 2.76
CA ASP A 52 -9.27 -17.42 3.67
C ASP A 52 -9.86 -16.18 2.99
N ILE A 53 -10.86 -15.57 3.64
CA ILE A 53 -11.65 -14.47 3.09
C ILE A 53 -11.13 -13.16 3.67
N LYS A 54 -10.50 -12.35 2.84
CA LYS A 54 -9.95 -11.06 3.23
C LYS A 54 -10.65 -9.94 2.50
N LYS A 55 -11.24 -8.99 3.23
CA LYS A 55 -11.79 -7.77 2.60
C LYS A 55 -10.73 -7.03 1.78
N LEU A 56 -9.50 -7.07 2.25
CA LEU A 56 -8.37 -6.43 1.61
C LEU A 56 -7.14 -7.32 1.76
N VAL A 57 -6.41 -7.50 0.65
CA VAL A 57 -5.10 -8.14 0.67
C VAL A 57 -4.06 -7.05 0.57
N ILE A 58 -3.33 -6.84 1.67
CA ILE A 58 -2.16 -5.98 1.73
C ILE A 58 -0.95 -6.81 2.12
N ASN A 59 0.21 -6.27 1.78
CA ASN A 59 1.47 -6.98 1.89
C ASN A 59 1.78 -7.42 3.33
N SER A 60 1.38 -6.65 4.35
CA SER A 60 1.58 -7.00 5.77
C SER A 60 0.82 -8.22 6.26
N ILE A 61 -0.27 -8.60 5.60
CA ILE A 61 -1.04 -9.80 5.99
C ILE A 61 -0.61 -11.05 5.23
N LEU A 62 0.20 -10.93 4.17
CA LEU A 62 0.64 -12.07 3.36
C LEU A 62 1.44 -13.12 4.14
N PRO A 63 2.38 -12.76 5.05
CA PRO A 63 3.10 -13.77 5.83
C PRO A 63 2.18 -14.59 6.74
N ALA A 64 1.17 -13.95 7.34
CA ALA A 64 0.20 -14.62 8.18
C ALA A 64 -0.67 -15.59 7.36
N ILE A 65 -1.16 -15.16 6.19
CA ILE A 65 -1.92 -16.00 5.26
C ILE A 65 -1.08 -17.21 4.80
N ALA A 66 0.17 -16.97 4.41
CA ALA A 66 1.07 -18.02 3.97
C ALA A 66 1.32 -19.05 5.07
N HIS A 67 1.65 -18.58 6.27
CA HIS A 67 1.87 -19.45 7.43
C HIS A 67 0.61 -20.26 7.77
N GLN A 68 -0.59 -19.67 7.68
CA GLN A 68 -1.84 -20.41 7.85
C GLN A 68 -1.98 -21.55 6.85
N PHE A 69 -1.71 -21.30 5.56
CA PHE A 69 -1.82 -22.32 4.52
C PHE A 69 -0.74 -23.40 4.60
N THR A 70 0.46 -23.13 5.14
CA THR A 70 1.46 -24.20 5.37
C THR A 70 1.00 -25.29 6.33
N ARG A 71 -0.04 -25.01 7.13
CA ARG A 71 -0.62 -25.95 8.10
C ARG A 71 -1.80 -26.75 7.54
N MET A 72 -2.19 -26.50 6.30
CA MET A 72 -3.27 -27.17 5.61
C MET A 72 -2.71 -28.18 4.60
N ALA A 73 -3.42 -29.28 4.38
CA ALA A 73 -3.05 -30.24 3.34
C ALA A 73 -3.57 -29.80 1.95
N GLU A 74 -4.60 -28.96 1.95
CA GLU A 74 -5.28 -28.41 0.80
C GLU A 74 -4.56 -27.19 0.22
N HIS A 75 -4.89 -26.83 -1.03
CA HIS A 75 -4.34 -25.62 -1.65
C HIS A 75 -4.94 -24.36 -1.02
N GLY A 76 -4.08 -23.41 -0.64
CA GLY A 76 -4.53 -22.12 -0.11
C GLY A 76 -5.15 -21.24 -1.17
N LEU A 77 -6.39 -20.78 -0.93
CA LEU A 77 -7.14 -19.86 -1.77
C LEU A 77 -7.51 -18.62 -0.96
N VAL A 78 -7.00 -17.46 -1.37
CA VAL A 78 -7.43 -16.16 -0.85
C VAL A 78 -8.60 -15.64 -1.67
N VAL A 79 -9.69 -15.27 -0.98
CA VAL A 79 -10.84 -14.62 -1.59
C VAL A 79 -10.90 -13.18 -1.10
N ALA A 80 -10.89 -12.22 -2.03
CA ALA A 80 -10.86 -10.81 -1.67
C ALA A 80 -11.77 -9.91 -2.49
N HIS A 81 -12.01 -8.70 -2.01
CA HIS A 81 -12.81 -7.73 -2.76
C HIS A 81 -12.06 -7.26 -4.00
N TYR A 82 -10.77 -6.99 -3.86
CA TYR A 82 -9.91 -6.65 -4.98
C TYR A 82 -8.48 -7.05 -4.68
N ILE A 83 -7.83 -7.68 -5.66
CA ILE A 83 -6.41 -8.00 -5.62
C ILE A 83 -5.73 -7.17 -6.70
N ASN A 84 -5.02 -6.15 -6.26
CA ASN A 84 -4.29 -5.29 -7.18
C ASN A 84 -3.14 -6.05 -7.86
N PRO A 85 -2.59 -5.53 -8.97
CA PRO A 85 -1.54 -6.23 -9.72
C PRO A 85 -0.30 -6.57 -8.90
N LEU A 86 0.08 -5.72 -7.94
CA LEU A 86 1.21 -5.97 -7.07
C LEU A 86 0.96 -7.18 -6.17
N MET A 87 -0.18 -7.24 -5.50
CA MET A 87 -0.58 -8.36 -4.63
C MET A 87 -0.82 -9.64 -5.42
N ALA A 88 -1.32 -9.53 -6.64
CA ALA A 88 -1.50 -10.66 -7.55
C ALA A 88 -0.17 -11.35 -7.88
N GLU A 89 0.89 -10.58 -8.18
CA GLU A 89 2.22 -11.15 -8.40
C GLU A 89 2.78 -11.76 -7.10
N ARG A 90 2.60 -11.10 -5.95
CA ARG A 90 3.06 -11.64 -4.66
C ARG A 90 2.44 -12.98 -4.29
N LEU A 91 1.12 -13.06 -4.34
CA LEU A 91 0.40 -14.29 -4.03
C LEU A 91 0.83 -15.43 -4.97
N LYS A 92 1.02 -15.11 -6.26
CA LYS A 92 1.52 -16.06 -7.26
C LYS A 92 2.96 -16.52 -6.98
N GLU A 93 3.88 -15.61 -6.65
CA GLU A 93 5.26 -15.95 -6.25
C GLU A 93 5.29 -16.89 -5.05
N MET A 94 4.34 -16.72 -4.13
CA MET A 94 4.17 -17.56 -2.94
C MET A 94 3.43 -18.88 -3.21
N GLY A 95 2.96 -19.11 -4.44
CA GLY A 95 2.15 -20.28 -4.79
C GLY A 95 0.75 -20.29 -4.18
N ILE A 96 0.29 -19.15 -3.65
CA ILE A 96 -1.03 -19.00 -3.02
C ILE A 96 -2.03 -18.60 -4.11
N TRP A 97 -3.10 -19.37 -4.23
CA TRP A 97 -4.15 -19.09 -5.21
C TRP A 97 -5.02 -17.95 -4.75
N PHE A 98 -5.65 -17.27 -5.70
CA PHE A 98 -6.55 -16.18 -5.37
C PHE A 98 -7.70 -16.00 -6.35
N ILE A 99 -8.78 -15.41 -5.86
CA ILE A 99 -9.88 -14.86 -6.66
C ILE A 99 -10.38 -13.56 -6.05
N ASP A 100 -10.87 -12.65 -6.89
CA ASP A 100 -11.53 -11.42 -6.43
C ASP A 100 -12.85 -11.12 -7.16
N THR A 101 -13.59 -10.10 -6.67
CA THR A 101 -14.87 -9.70 -7.25
C THR A 101 -14.75 -8.87 -8.54
N ALA A 102 -13.52 -8.48 -8.92
CA ALA A 102 -13.20 -7.89 -10.22
C ALA A 102 -12.93 -8.97 -11.28
N GLY A 103 -12.80 -10.24 -10.87
CA GLY A 103 -12.48 -11.36 -11.75
C GLY A 103 -10.99 -11.55 -11.99
N ASN A 104 -10.11 -10.94 -11.18
CA ASN A 104 -8.71 -11.37 -11.13
C ASN A 104 -8.65 -12.73 -10.43
N ALA A 105 -7.83 -13.63 -10.96
CA ALA A 105 -7.71 -14.98 -10.45
C ALA A 105 -6.33 -15.57 -10.72
N TYR A 106 -5.83 -16.36 -9.78
CA TYR A 106 -4.70 -17.24 -9.99
C TYR A 106 -5.03 -18.62 -9.41
N ILE A 107 -5.02 -19.64 -10.26
CA ILE A 107 -5.20 -21.05 -9.88
C ILE A 107 -4.16 -21.84 -10.67
N ASN A 108 -3.38 -22.67 -9.99
CA ASN A 108 -2.33 -23.46 -10.61
C ASN A 108 -2.34 -24.89 -10.07
N ALA A 109 -3.18 -25.74 -10.66
CA ALA A 109 -3.28 -27.15 -10.35
C ALA A 109 -3.30 -27.96 -11.63
N LEU A 110 -2.24 -28.72 -11.90
CA LEU A 110 -2.10 -29.46 -13.15
C LEU A 110 -3.35 -30.33 -13.45
N PRO A 111 -3.89 -30.30 -14.69
CA PRO A 111 -3.40 -29.57 -15.87
C PRO A 111 -3.94 -28.13 -16.02
N ILE A 112 -4.64 -27.61 -15.02
CA ILE A 112 -5.33 -26.32 -15.01
C ILE A 112 -4.39 -25.20 -14.57
N TYR A 113 -4.25 -24.18 -15.41
CA TYR A 113 -3.58 -22.93 -15.09
C TYR A 113 -4.47 -21.75 -15.47
N VAL A 114 -4.86 -20.96 -14.48
CA VAL A 114 -5.62 -19.72 -14.64
C VAL A 114 -4.77 -18.59 -14.08
N TYR A 115 -4.52 -17.56 -14.88
CA TYR A 115 -3.92 -16.33 -14.40
C TYR A 115 -4.52 -15.12 -15.10
N ILE A 116 -5.44 -14.45 -14.41
CA ILE A 116 -6.16 -13.27 -14.85
C ILE A 116 -5.77 -12.13 -13.92
N LYS A 117 -5.17 -11.07 -14.47
CA LYS A 117 -4.74 -9.89 -13.72
C LYS A 117 -5.10 -8.60 -14.46
N GLY A 118 -5.23 -7.51 -13.71
CA GLY A 118 -5.45 -6.17 -14.27
C GLY A 118 -6.91 -5.81 -14.52
N ASN A 119 -7.86 -6.70 -14.20
CA ASN A 119 -9.26 -6.32 -14.10
C ASN A 119 -9.39 -5.33 -12.95
N LYS A 120 -10.18 -4.29 -13.17
CA LYS A 120 -10.51 -3.31 -12.14
C LYS A 120 -11.88 -3.65 -11.58
N PRO A 121 -12.14 -3.40 -10.29
CA PRO A 121 -13.48 -3.54 -9.74
C PRO A 121 -14.45 -2.77 -10.64
N PRO A 122 -15.64 -3.32 -10.95
CA PRO A 122 -16.66 -2.54 -11.63
C PRO A 122 -16.80 -1.24 -10.85
N GLU A 123 -16.61 -0.10 -11.52
CA GLU A 123 -16.98 1.17 -10.92
C GLU A 123 -18.44 1.01 -10.53
N ALA A 124 -18.71 0.89 -9.22
CA ALA A 124 -20.07 0.84 -8.72
C ALA A 124 -20.77 2.00 -9.42
N GLN A 125 -21.84 1.71 -10.16
CA GLN A 125 -22.62 2.73 -10.87
C GLN A 125 -23.14 3.72 -9.84
N ALA A 126 -22.30 4.69 -9.54
CA ALA A 126 -22.55 5.79 -8.67
C ALA A 126 -22.40 6.98 -9.58
N THR A 127 -23.53 7.48 -10.04
CA THR A 127 -23.70 8.91 -10.25
C THR A 127 -23.33 9.62 -8.94
N LYS A 128 -22.03 9.85 -8.65
CA LYS A 128 -21.51 10.67 -7.56
C LYS A 128 -19.99 10.90 -7.66
N PRO A 129 -19.49 12.01 -7.08
CA PRO A 129 -18.33 12.74 -7.59
C PRO A 129 -17.04 11.94 -7.49
N THR A 130 -16.11 12.23 -8.40
CA THR A 130 -14.71 11.82 -8.32
C THR A 130 -14.24 11.94 -6.86
N ASN A 131 -13.90 10.81 -6.23
CA ASN A 131 -13.41 10.78 -4.85
C ASN A 131 -12.01 11.39 -4.84
N ARG A 132 -11.96 12.72 -4.67
CA ARG A 132 -10.76 13.55 -4.80
C ARG A 132 -9.77 13.26 -3.68
N ALA A 133 -10.22 12.73 -2.55
CA ALA A 133 -9.37 12.37 -1.41
C ALA A 133 -8.27 11.35 -1.77
N PHE A 134 -8.50 10.48 -2.76
CA PHE A 134 -7.52 9.48 -3.20
C PHE A 134 -6.99 9.73 -4.63
N THR A 135 -7.12 10.97 -5.12
CA THR A 135 -6.34 11.46 -6.28
C THR A 135 -4.93 11.84 -5.84
N PRO A 136 -3.95 12.04 -6.74
CA PRO A 136 -2.58 12.39 -6.34
C PRO A 136 -2.49 13.57 -5.38
N ILE A 137 -3.24 14.66 -5.60
CA ILE A 137 -3.24 15.83 -4.70
C ILE A 137 -3.95 15.48 -3.38
N GLY A 138 -5.03 14.72 -3.43
CA GLY A 138 -5.71 14.22 -2.23
C GLY A 138 -4.82 13.34 -1.37
N LEU A 139 -4.02 12.47 -1.98
CA LEU A 139 -3.07 11.60 -1.28
C LEU A 139 -1.99 12.39 -0.53
N LYS A 140 -1.57 13.56 -1.05
CA LYS A 140 -0.68 14.46 -0.30
C LYS A 140 -1.34 15.00 0.98
N ILE A 141 -2.60 15.42 0.88
CA ILE A 141 -3.38 15.93 2.02
C ILE A 141 -3.64 14.81 3.04
N VAL A 142 -4.04 13.63 2.57
CA VAL A 142 -4.26 12.46 3.44
C VAL A 142 -2.96 12.06 4.14
N TYR A 143 -1.83 12.06 3.44
CA TYR A 143 -0.52 11.81 4.04
C TYR A 143 -0.19 12.81 5.14
N ALA A 144 -0.40 14.11 4.90
CA ALA A 144 -0.19 15.14 5.92
C ALA A 144 -1.07 14.89 7.16
N LEU A 145 -2.35 14.56 6.99
CA LEU A 145 -3.26 14.21 8.09
C LEU A 145 -2.85 12.93 8.83
N LEU A 146 -2.31 11.93 8.12
CA LEU A 146 -1.83 10.70 8.73
C LEU A 146 -0.58 10.92 9.58
N CYS A 147 0.32 11.80 9.13
CA CYS A 147 1.53 12.18 9.89
C CYS A 147 1.21 13.12 11.06
N ARG A 148 0.25 14.04 10.87
CA ARG A 148 -0.15 15.08 11.84
C ARG A 148 -1.67 15.15 11.97
N PRO A 149 -2.30 14.26 12.76
CA PRO A 149 -3.76 14.18 12.89
C PRO A 149 -4.43 15.49 13.33
N GLU A 150 -3.72 16.32 14.10
CA GLU A 150 -4.16 17.63 14.58
C GLU A 150 -4.44 18.63 13.45
N LEU A 151 -3.84 18.45 12.27
CA LEU A 151 -4.10 19.27 11.08
C LEU A 151 -5.57 19.22 10.64
N VAL A 152 -6.34 18.22 11.08
CA VAL A 152 -7.79 18.18 10.83
C VAL A 152 -8.51 19.43 11.35
N ASN A 153 -7.94 20.09 12.37
CA ASN A 153 -8.45 21.33 12.96
C ASN A 153 -7.76 22.59 12.47
N ALA A 154 -6.64 22.47 11.77
CA ALA A 154 -5.89 23.60 11.26
C ALA A 154 -6.67 24.38 10.18
N PRO A 155 -6.34 25.67 9.97
CA PRO A 155 -6.84 26.43 8.84
C PRO A 155 -6.48 25.74 7.51
N TYR A 156 -7.38 25.76 6.53
CA TYR A 156 -7.13 25.11 5.23
C TYR A 156 -5.86 25.62 4.53
N ARG A 157 -5.45 26.86 4.79
CA ARG A 157 -4.19 27.41 4.27
C ARG A 157 -2.96 26.69 4.81
N GLU A 158 -2.95 26.36 6.09
CA GLU A 158 -1.86 25.63 6.74
C GLU A 158 -1.77 24.19 6.23
N ILE A 159 -2.93 23.55 6.06
CA ILE A 159 -3.01 22.20 5.47
C ILE A 159 -2.52 22.21 4.02
N ALA A 160 -2.96 23.22 3.24
CA ALA A 160 -2.55 23.39 1.85
C ALA A 160 -1.03 23.55 1.73
N GLN A 161 -0.43 24.35 2.60
CA GLN A 161 1.02 24.51 2.69
C GLN A 161 1.69 23.18 3.03
N THR A 162 1.29 22.54 4.14
CA THR A 162 1.88 21.29 4.63
C THR A 162 1.84 20.17 3.58
N ALA A 163 0.76 20.09 2.81
CA ALA A 163 0.55 19.08 1.78
C ALA A 163 1.02 19.51 0.37
N THR A 164 1.66 20.68 0.22
CA THR A 164 2.04 21.26 -1.08
C THR A 164 0.88 21.25 -2.10
N ALA A 165 -0.31 21.62 -1.65
CA ALA A 165 -1.58 21.55 -2.38
C ALA A 165 -2.23 22.93 -2.53
N ALA A 166 -3.12 23.07 -3.52
CA ALA A 166 -3.94 24.28 -3.66
C ALA A 166 -5.02 24.34 -2.57
N LEU A 167 -5.28 25.54 -2.04
CA LEU A 167 -6.29 25.78 -0.98
C LEU A 167 -7.68 25.21 -1.33
N GLY A 168 -8.12 25.42 -2.57
CA GLY A 168 -9.42 24.93 -3.04
C GLY A 168 -9.53 23.40 -3.03
N THR A 169 -8.41 22.69 -3.20
CA THR A 169 -8.39 21.22 -3.16
C THR A 169 -8.57 20.69 -1.75
N VAL A 170 -8.05 21.39 -0.73
CA VAL A 170 -8.21 20.99 0.67
C VAL A 170 -9.70 20.91 1.04
N ALA A 171 -10.48 21.94 0.69
CA ALA A 171 -11.91 21.96 0.99
C ALA A 171 -12.67 20.78 0.37
N LEU A 172 -12.32 20.42 -0.87
CA LEU A 172 -12.93 19.31 -1.59
C LEU A 172 -12.55 17.96 -0.99
N VAL A 173 -11.27 17.77 -0.65
CA VAL A 173 -10.78 16.54 -0.01
C VAL A 173 -11.40 16.37 1.37
N PHE A 174 -11.52 17.44 2.16
CA PHE A 174 -12.19 17.39 3.46
C PHE A 174 -13.64 16.99 3.34
N LYS A 175 -14.37 17.52 2.35
CA LYS A 175 -15.75 17.13 2.07
C LYS A 175 -15.85 15.62 1.79
N ASP A 176 -14.95 15.09 0.96
CA ASP A 176 -14.93 13.66 0.63
C ASP A 176 -14.57 12.80 1.86
N LEU A 177 -13.57 13.21 2.64
CA LEU A 177 -13.17 12.49 3.87
C LEU A 177 -14.28 12.49 4.93
N ILE A 178 -15.08 13.56 5.03
CA ILE A 178 -16.27 13.59 5.88
C ILE A 178 -17.35 12.63 5.36
N GLN A 179 -17.65 12.66 4.06
CA GLN A 179 -18.63 11.75 3.45
C GLN A 179 -18.24 10.28 3.59
N LEU A 180 -16.94 9.99 3.58
CA LEU A 180 -16.40 8.63 3.75
C LEU A 180 -16.26 8.21 5.22
N GLY A 181 -16.56 9.09 6.18
CA GLY A 181 -16.48 8.79 7.61
C GLY A 181 -15.05 8.73 8.17
N TYR A 182 -14.08 9.33 7.47
CA TYR A 182 -12.72 9.50 7.98
C TYR A 182 -12.56 10.78 8.81
N ILE A 183 -13.39 11.80 8.58
CA ILE A 183 -13.44 13.01 9.41
C ILE A 183 -14.85 13.14 9.99
N VAL A 184 -14.94 13.38 11.29
CA VAL A 184 -16.20 13.68 11.97
C VAL A 184 -16.14 15.11 12.50
N ASP A 185 -17.18 15.88 12.22
CA ASP A 185 -17.40 17.20 12.82
C ASP A 185 -18.05 17.02 14.20
N MET A 186 -17.38 17.49 15.24
CA MET A 186 -17.83 17.45 16.64
C MET A 186 -18.39 18.82 17.07
N GLY A 187 -18.72 19.69 16.12
CA GLY A 187 -19.27 21.03 16.36
C GLY A 187 -18.28 21.93 17.10
N GLY A 188 -18.65 22.42 18.28
CA GLY A 188 -17.81 23.32 19.08
C GLY A 188 -16.48 22.72 19.55
N GLN A 189 -16.31 21.39 19.46
CA GLN A 189 -15.05 20.69 19.77
C GLN A 189 -14.13 20.51 18.55
N GLY A 190 -14.51 21.06 17.40
CA GLY A 190 -13.76 20.94 16.15
C GLY A 190 -14.01 19.61 15.43
N ARG A 191 -13.05 19.20 14.62
CA ARG A 191 -13.08 17.98 13.80
C ARG A 191 -12.16 16.93 14.40
N ARG A 192 -12.46 15.66 14.15
CA ARG A 192 -11.60 14.52 14.54
C ARG A 192 -11.40 13.59 13.36
N LEU A 193 -10.15 13.13 13.19
CA LEU A 193 -9.81 12.06 12.26
C LEU A 193 -10.20 10.71 12.89
N LYS A 194 -11.10 9.98 12.24
CA LYS A 194 -11.60 8.66 12.64
C LYS A 194 -11.16 7.60 11.64
N ASN A 195 -11.25 6.32 12.04
CA ASN A 195 -10.88 5.18 11.18
C ASN A 195 -9.45 5.32 10.62
N ARG A 196 -8.51 5.83 11.43
CA ARG A 196 -7.14 6.18 10.99
C ARG A 196 -6.41 5.00 10.37
N GLN A 197 -6.55 3.80 10.94
CA GLN A 197 -5.98 2.57 10.39
C GLN A 197 -6.53 2.28 8.99
N LYS A 198 -7.85 2.35 8.79
CA LYS A 198 -8.47 2.16 7.46
C LYS A 198 -8.09 3.26 6.47
N LEU A 199 -7.87 4.49 6.95
CA LEU A 199 -7.39 5.59 6.11
C LEU A 199 -5.95 5.33 5.65
N LEU A 200 -5.09 4.87 6.56
CA LEU A 200 -3.72 4.46 6.26
C LEU A 200 -3.69 3.31 5.25
N GLU A 201 -4.44 2.23 5.49
CA GLU A 201 -4.53 1.09 4.56
C GLU A 201 -4.95 1.53 3.16
N ARG A 202 -5.96 2.39 3.05
CA ARG A 202 -6.42 2.91 1.77
C ARG A 202 -5.38 3.81 1.10
N TRP A 203 -4.66 4.61 1.88
CA TRP A 203 -3.57 5.44 1.37
C TRP A 203 -2.41 4.59 0.87
N LEU A 204 -2.03 3.52 1.58
CA LEU A 204 -0.94 2.60 1.20
C LEU A 204 -1.21 1.86 -0.12
N ILE A 205 -2.47 1.63 -0.47
CA ILE A 205 -2.83 1.05 -1.77
C ILE A 205 -2.73 2.10 -2.88
N ALA A 206 -3.28 3.29 -2.64
CA ALA A 206 -3.38 4.32 -3.67
C ALA A 206 -2.04 5.06 -3.91
N TYR A 207 -1.17 5.15 -2.90
CA TYR A 207 0.14 5.80 -3.00
C TYR A 207 1.03 5.25 -4.13
N PRO A 208 1.36 3.94 -4.16
CA PRO A 208 2.24 3.40 -5.19
C PRO A 208 1.62 3.43 -6.59
N GLU A 209 0.28 3.38 -6.70
CA GLU A 209 -0.42 3.36 -7.98
C GLU A 209 -0.62 4.77 -8.57
N GLN A 210 -0.91 5.77 -7.73
CA GLN A 210 -1.37 7.08 -8.20
C GLN A 210 -0.39 8.23 -7.97
N LEU A 211 0.28 8.25 -6.83
CA LEU A 211 1.13 9.39 -6.44
C LEU A 211 2.61 9.10 -6.76
N ARG A 212 3.15 8.00 -6.24
CA ARG A 212 4.57 7.66 -6.35
C ARG A 212 5.13 7.72 -7.78
N PRO A 213 4.46 7.19 -8.82
CA PRO A 213 4.98 7.24 -10.19
C PRO A 213 5.10 8.65 -10.76
N LYS A 214 4.35 9.61 -10.20
CA LYS A 214 4.40 11.03 -10.59
C LYS A 214 5.51 11.79 -9.88
N LEU A 215 6.07 11.22 -8.81
CA LEU A 215 7.17 11.81 -8.06
C LEU A 215 8.53 11.35 -8.60
N GLU A 216 8.61 10.16 -9.19
CA GLU A 216 9.86 9.61 -9.73
C GLU A 216 10.41 10.46 -10.89
N THR A 217 11.61 11.01 -10.68
CA THR A 217 12.32 11.82 -11.68
C THR A 217 13.29 10.99 -12.53
N GLY A 218 13.65 9.80 -12.05
CA GLY A 218 14.43 8.81 -12.77
C GLY A 218 15.33 7.96 -11.88
N ARG A 219 16.02 7.03 -12.54
CA ARG A 219 17.02 6.12 -11.96
C ARG A 219 18.43 6.59 -12.25
N TYR A 220 19.32 6.35 -11.30
CA TYR A 220 20.69 6.85 -11.28
C TYR A 220 21.65 5.81 -10.69
N ARG A 221 22.94 6.03 -10.94
CA ARG A 221 24.04 5.27 -10.34
C ARG A 221 25.12 6.23 -9.85
N ALA A 222 25.70 5.92 -8.70
CA ALA A 222 26.87 6.60 -8.17
C ALA A 222 28.16 5.83 -8.52
N PRO A 223 29.31 6.50 -8.62
CA PRO A 223 30.60 5.82 -8.83
C PRO A 223 31.02 4.91 -7.67
N ASP A 224 30.75 5.34 -6.43
CA ASP A 224 31.00 4.55 -5.22
C ASP A 224 29.68 3.95 -4.73
N PRO A 225 29.53 2.61 -4.64
CA PRO A 225 28.33 1.95 -4.12
C PRO A 225 28.00 2.28 -2.66
N ASN A 226 28.96 2.76 -1.86
CA ASN A 226 28.78 3.06 -0.44
C ASN A 226 28.61 4.56 -0.14
N TRP A 227 28.49 5.40 -1.18
CA TRP A 227 28.41 6.86 -1.06
C TRP A 227 27.32 7.33 -0.09
N TRP A 228 26.20 6.61 -0.04
CA TRP A 228 25.03 6.92 0.78
C TRP A 228 25.33 6.90 2.29
N ARG A 229 26.36 6.17 2.74
CA ARG A 229 26.73 6.08 4.16
C ARG A 229 27.27 7.39 4.71
N ILE A 230 27.83 8.24 3.85
CA ILE A 230 28.48 9.50 4.22
C ILE A 230 27.82 10.73 3.57
N ALA A 231 26.79 10.54 2.76
CA ALA A 231 26.18 11.63 2.00
C ALA A 231 25.33 12.55 2.91
N PRO A 232 25.61 13.87 2.95
CA PRO A 232 24.92 14.80 3.83
C PRO A 232 23.62 15.32 3.19
N LEU A 233 22.59 14.48 3.11
CA LEU A 233 21.32 14.86 2.46
C LEU A 233 20.62 16.07 3.09
N HIS A 234 20.79 16.29 4.40
CA HIS A 234 20.20 17.44 5.11
C HIS A 234 20.59 18.80 4.49
N ASN A 235 21.81 18.92 3.96
CA ASN A 235 22.30 20.14 3.30
C ASN A 235 21.78 20.30 1.86
N LEU A 236 21.03 19.33 1.37
CA LEU A 236 20.56 19.23 0.00
C LEU A 236 19.03 19.20 -0.09
N GLN A 237 18.32 19.57 0.99
CA GLN A 237 16.85 19.50 1.06
C GLN A 237 16.32 18.13 0.62
N ALA A 238 17.02 17.08 1.05
CA ALA A 238 16.80 15.71 0.63
C ALA A 238 16.70 14.78 1.84
N TYR A 239 16.01 13.67 1.63
CA TYR A 239 15.68 12.68 2.65
C TYR A 239 15.83 11.28 2.08
N TRP A 240 16.35 10.38 2.91
CA TRP A 240 16.35 8.95 2.65
C TRP A 240 14.93 8.42 2.78
N GLY A 241 14.52 7.63 1.79
CA GLY A 241 13.34 6.76 1.84
C GLY A 241 13.71 5.29 1.75
N GLY A 242 12.70 4.43 1.62
CA GLY A 242 12.86 2.99 1.36
C GLY A 242 13.93 2.31 2.22
N ASP A 243 14.74 1.48 1.58
CA ASP A 243 15.76 0.65 2.23
C ASP A 243 16.74 1.43 3.12
N VAL A 244 17.28 2.56 2.65
CA VAL A 244 18.29 3.33 3.39
C VAL A 244 17.69 3.96 4.64
N ALA A 245 16.47 4.46 4.54
CA ALA A 245 15.75 4.99 5.70
C ALA A 245 15.41 3.89 6.70
N ALA A 246 15.01 2.73 6.20
CA ALA A 246 14.70 1.56 7.02
C ALA A 246 15.94 0.99 7.73
N ASP A 247 17.10 0.92 7.06
CA ASP A 247 18.38 0.56 7.68
C ASP A 247 18.80 1.58 8.74
N LYS A 248 18.59 2.88 8.50
CA LYS A 248 18.88 3.92 9.49
C LYS A 248 18.01 3.83 10.74
N LEU A 249 16.73 3.45 10.60
CA LEU A 249 15.81 3.29 11.73
C LEU A 249 16.04 1.99 12.49
N THR A 250 16.32 0.91 11.78
CA THR A 250 16.23 -0.45 12.35
C THR A 250 17.60 -1.14 12.44
N HIS A 251 18.51 -0.86 11.51
CA HIS A 251 19.76 -1.60 11.29
C HIS A 251 19.59 -3.08 10.89
N TYR A 252 18.42 -3.45 10.35
CA TYR A 252 18.07 -4.86 10.04
C TYR A 252 18.23 -5.25 8.57
N LEU A 253 18.59 -4.33 7.66
CA LEU A 253 18.80 -4.70 6.26
C LEU A 253 20.03 -4.04 5.65
N LYS A 254 20.59 -4.70 4.63
CA LYS A 254 21.54 -4.07 3.73
C LYS A 254 20.78 -3.45 2.55
N PRO A 255 20.85 -2.12 2.34
CA PRO A 255 20.12 -1.49 1.26
C PRO A 255 20.47 -2.05 -0.11
N ALA A 256 19.45 -2.39 -0.89
CA ALA A 256 19.57 -2.82 -2.27
C ALA A 256 19.16 -1.70 -3.25
N THR A 257 18.16 -0.90 -2.87
CA THR A 257 17.75 0.30 -3.61
C THR A 257 17.97 1.55 -2.75
N ILE A 258 18.63 2.55 -3.31
CA ILE A 258 18.87 3.83 -2.64
C ILE A 258 17.76 4.80 -3.05
N THR A 259 16.82 5.05 -2.14
CA THR A 259 15.65 5.90 -2.38
C THR A 259 15.88 7.29 -1.79
N ILE A 260 15.73 8.33 -2.62
CA ILE A 260 15.91 9.72 -2.18
C ILE A 260 14.71 10.56 -2.57
N TYR A 261 14.11 11.23 -1.58
CA TYR A 261 13.16 12.30 -1.80
C TYR A 261 13.89 13.63 -1.74
N VAL A 262 13.74 14.49 -2.74
CA VAL A 262 14.40 15.80 -2.79
C VAL A 262 13.43 16.89 -3.25
N MET A 263 13.58 18.10 -2.70
CA MET A 263 12.89 19.25 -3.27
C MET A 263 13.32 19.46 -4.72
N GLU A 264 12.36 19.66 -5.62
CA GLU A 264 12.60 19.68 -7.07
C GLU A 264 13.73 20.64 -7.47
N GLU A 265 13.77 21.84 -6.89
CA GLU A 265 14.79 22.86 -7.13
C GLU A 265 16.21 22.44 -6.68
N TRP A 266 16.33 21.50 -5.74
CA TRP A 266 17.61 20.99 -5.21
C TRP A 266 18.08 19.71 -5.92
N ALA A 267 17.23 19.09 -6.74
CA ALA A 267 17.54 17.81 -7.38
C ALA A 267 18.82 17.85 -8.24
N SER A 268 19.06 18.96 -8.95
CA SER A 268 20.29 19.14 -9.75
C SER A 268 21.54 19.23 -8.86
N LYS A 269 21.45 19.95 -7.74
CA LYS A 269 22.56 20.08 -6.79
C LYS A 269 22.89 18.74 -6.12
N LEU A 270 21.85 17.97 -5.75
CA LEU A 270 22.00 16.61 -5.23
C LEU A 270 22.78 15.71 -6.20
N LYS A 271 22.40 15.73 -7.49
CA LYS A 271 23.04 14.90 -8.53
C LYS A 271 24.50 15.29 -8.72
N VAL A 272 24.82 16.58 -8.78
CA VAL A 272 26.20 17.07 -8.95
C VAL A 272 27.06 16.75 -7.73
N ALA A 273 26.57 17.05 -6.52
CA ALA A 273 27.32 16.86 -5.28
C ALA A 273 27.73 15.40 -5.05
N ASN A 274 26.87 14.46 -5.44
CA ASN A 274 27.11 13.02 -5.28
C ASN A 274 27.54 12.31 -6.58
N ARG A 275 27.81 13.07 -7.65
CA ARG A 275 28.24 12.56 -8.97
C ARG A 275 27.30 11.50 -9.56
N LEU A 276 26.00 11.65 -9.33
CA LEU A 276 24.97 10.72 -9.79
C LEU A 276 24.79 10.83 -11.30
N ARG A 277 24.82 9.69 -11.99
CA ARG A 277 24.62 9.61 -13.44
C ARG A 277 23.32 8.90 -13.74
N LYS A 278 22.56 9.39 -14.72
CA LYS A 278 21.30 8.77 -15.11
C LYS A 278 21.58 7.38 -15.68
N ASP A 279 20.90 6.38 -15.14
CA ASP A 279 21.03 4.98 -15.51
C ASP A 279 19.67 4.31 -15.28
N PRO A 280 18.92 3.92 -16.33
CA PRO A 280 17.63 3.23 -16.19
C PRO A 280 17.70 1.92 -15.38
N SER A 281 18.89 1.30 -15.31
CA SER A 281 19.17 0.10 -14.49
C SER A 281 19.89 0.43 -13.18
N GLY A 282 19.96 1.72 -12.84
CA GLY A 282 20.60 2.23 -11.63
C GLY A 282 19.87 1.81 -10.35
N ASP A 283 20.66 1.62 -9.30
CA ASP A 283 20.21 1.25 -7.95
C ASP A 283 19.70 2.46 -7.15
N ILE A 284 19.80 3.68 -7.69
CA ILE A 284 19.35 4.90 -7.03
C ILE A 284 18.07 5.39 -7.71
N GLU A 285 17.01 5.63 -6.93
CA GLU A 285 15.82 6.33 -7.38
C GLU A 285 15.71 7.70 -6.72
N ILE A 286 15.36 8.71 -7.52
CA ILE A 286 15.15 10.07 -7.05
C ILE A 286 13.70 10.45 -7.29
N LEU A 287 13.00 10.77 -6.20
CA LEU A 287 11.62 11.23 -6.18
C LEU A 287 11.56 12.68 -5.71
N ASN A 288 10.58 13.44 -6.21
CA ASN A 288 10.29 14.76 -5.67
C ASN A 288 9.58 14.65 -4.31
N THR A 289 9.92 15.52 -3.36
CA THR A 289 9.15 15.68 -2.13
C THR A 289 7.73 16.18 -2.44
N PHE A 290 6.78 15.84 -1.57
CA PHE A 290 5.37 16.22 -1.73
C PHE A 290 4.73 16.74 -0.44
N TRP A 291 5.57 17.06 0.54
CA TRP A 291 5.21 17.70 1.81
C TRP A 291 6.02 19.00 1.97
N ASP A 292 5.62 19.85 2.91
CA ASP A 292 6.36 21.05 3.27
C ASP A 292 7.66 20.70 4.00
N VAL A 293 8.75 20.73 3.26
CA VAL A 293 10.12 20.49 3.75
C VAL A 293 10.64 21.69 4.54
N GLU A 294 10.22 22.92 4.21
CA GLU A 294 10.73 24.15 4.83
C GLU A 294 10.26 24.30 6.28
N GLY A 295 9.06 23.79 6.60
CA GLY A 295 8.48 23.82 7.94
C GLY A 295 9.00 22.78 8.94
N GLU A 296 9.92 21.88 8.57
CA GLU A 296 10.47 20.87 9.47
C GLU A 296 11.63 21.44 10.30
N PHE A 297 11.37 21.77 11.58
CA PHE A 297 12.37 22.31 12.52
C PHE A 297 13.35 21.25 13.09
N ASN A 298 12.94 19.98 13.15
CA ASN A 298 13.78 18.85 13.58
C ASN A 298 14.06 17.93 12.39
N ARG A 299 14.93 18.38 11.48
CA ARG A 299 15.25 17.61 10.27
C ARG A 299 16.09 16.38 10.59
N THR A 300 15.45 15.22 10.58
CA THR A 300 16.11 13.96 10.32
C THR A 300 16.53 13.90 8.85
N ASP A 301 17.50 13.05 8.52
CA ASP A 301 17.85 12.76 7.12
C ASP A 301 16.97 11.66 6.51
N VAL A 302 15.98 11.15 7.23
CA VAL A 302 14.99 10.15 6.79
C VAL A 302 13.59 10.75 6.71
N VAL A 303 12.75 10.22 5.82
CA VAL A 303 11.33 10.57 5.72
C VAL A 303 10.51 10.00 6.89
N HIS A 304 9.25 10.44 7.03
CA HIS A 304 8.35 9.94 8.07
C HIS A 304 8.17 8.40 7.98
N PRO A 305 8.06 7.67 9.12
CA PRO A 305 7.92 6.20 9.13
C PRO A 305 6.79 5.64 8.27
N ILE A 306 5.67 6.37 8.12
CA ILE A 306 4.57 5.99 7.21
C ILE A 306 5.05 5.86 5.76
N LEU A 307 5.89 6.78 5.29
CA LEU A 307 6.42 6.76 3.93
C LEU A 307 7.51 5.71 3.76
N ILE A 308 8.36 5.51 4.77
CA ILE A 308 9.34 4.41 4.78
C ILE A 308 8.63 3.07 4.65
N TYR A 309 7.60 2.84 5.48
CA TYR A 309 6.77 1.66 5.42
C TYR A 309 6.15 1.47 4.03
N ALA A 310 5.55 2.53 3.46
CA ALA A 310 4.94 2.49 2.14
C ALA A 310 5.94 2.14 1.02
N ASP A 311 7.14 2.72 1.05
CA ASP A 311 8.19 2.44 0.07
C ASP A 311 8.69 1.00 0.17
N LEU A 312 8.89 0.48 1.38
CA LEU A 312 9.26 -0.92 1.58
C LEU A 312 8.18 -1.87 1.06
N LEU A 313 6.90 -1.58 1.32
CA LEU A 313 5.80 -2.40 0.79
C LEU A 313 5.71 -2.34 -0.74
N ALA A 314 5.96 -1.17 -1.33
CA ALA A 314 5.92 -0.96 -2.78
C ALA A 314 7.12 -1.59 -3.52
N SER A 315 8.24 -1.81 -2.82
CA SER A 315 9.50 -2.25 -3.42
C SER A 315 9.47 -3.61 -4.11
N GLY A 316 8.56 -4.51 -3.72
CA GLY A 316 8.56 -5.84 -4.30
C GLY A 316 9.70 -6.76 -3.79
N ASP A 317 10.48 -6.36 -2.78
CA ASP A 317 11.54 -7.21 -2.20
C ASP A 317 11.03 -7.94 -0.93
N PRO A 318 11.11 -9.29 -0.85
CA PRO A 318 10.76 -10.04 0.36
C PRO A 318 11.50 -9.59 1.62
N ARG A 319 12.76 -9.17 1.52
CA ARG A 319 13.59 -8.70 2.65
C ARG A 319 13.04 -7.40 3.25
N ASN A 320 12.50 -6.55 2.39
CA ASN A 320 11.90 -5.29 2.81
C ASN A 320 10.58 -5.51 3.57
N LEU A 321 9.92 -6.66 3.41
CA LEU A 321 8.66 -6.97 4.10
C LEU A 321 8.86 -7.19 5.60
N GLU A 322 9.90 -7.94 5.95
CA GLU A 322 10.23 -8.21 7.35
C GLU A 322 10.55 -6.90 8.08
N VAL A 323 11.36 -6.04 7.47
CA VAL A 323 11.69 -4.74 8.05
C VAL A 323 10.49 -3.78 8.05
N ALA A 324 9.63 -3.82 7.04
CA ALA A 324 8.40 -3.04 7.04
C ALA A 324 7.51 -3.41 8.25
N GLN A 325 7.43 -4.69 8.60
CA GLN A 325 6.69 -5.15 9.78
C GLN A 325 7.30 -4.62 11.08
N ILE A 326 8.64 -4.66 11.21
CA ILE A 326 9.36 -4.08 12.36
C ILE A 326 9.03 -2.59 12.50
N ILE A 327 9.11 -1.82 11.41
CA ILE A 327 8.77 -0.39 11.41
C ILE A 327 7.31 -0.16 11.77
N TYR A 328 6.38 -0.97 11.25
CA TYR A 328 4.98 -0.86 11.61
C TYR A 328 4.78 -1.06 13.12
N GLU A 329 5.38 -2.10 13.70
CA GLU A 329 5.25 -2.42 15.12
C GLU A 329 5.87 -1.36 16.04
N GLN A 330 7.05 -0.85 15.67
CA GLN A 330 7.82 0.08 16.49
C GLN A 330 7.34 1.53 16.36
N GLU A 331 6.98 1.97 15.15
CA GLU A 331 6.72 3.39 14.86
C GLU A 331 5.24 3.70 14.66
N LEU A 332 4.45 2.75 14.15
CA LEU A 332 3.08 3.02 13.67
C LEU A 332 2.00 2.44 14.57
N ALA A 333 2.17 1.21 15.07
CA ALA A 333 1.09 0.44 15.70
C ALA A 333 0.41 1.19 16.85
N GLU A 334 1.18 1.83 17.75
CA GLU A 334 0.62 2.57 18.87
C GLU A 334 -0.22 3.78 18.44
N HIS A 335 0.17 4.44 17.34
CA HIS A 335 -0.52 5.60 16.80
C HIS A 335 -1.83 5.25 16.07
N PHE A 336 -2.01 3.98 15.68
CA PHE A 336 -3.15 3.49 14.89
C PHE A 336 -4.01 2.42 15.59
N ARG A 337 -3.64 1.98 16.82
CA ARG A 337 -4.52 1.18 17.69
C ARG A 337 -5.83 1.95 17.93
N GLU A 338 -6.96 1.29 17.70
CA GLU A 338 -8.27 1.92 17.53
C GLU A 338 -8.71 2.81 18.71
N ASP A 339 -9.35 3.94 18.34
CA ASP A 339 -10.26 4.75 19.16
C ASP A 339 -11.72 4.27 19.01
#